data_AF-A0A317GV55-F1
#
_entry.id   AF-A0A317GV55-F1
#
_cell.length_a   1.000
_cell.length_b   1.000
_cell.length_c   1.000
_cell.angle_alpha   90.00
_cell.angle_beta   90.00
_cell.angle_gamma   90.00
#
_symmetry.space_group_name_H-M   'P 1'
#
loop_
_entity.id
_entity.type
_entity.pdbx_description
1 polymer ?
#
loop_
_entity_poly.entity_id
_entity_poly.type
_entity_poly.pdbx_seq_one_letter_code
_entity_poly.pdbx_strand_id
1 'polypeptide(L)'
;MSRRTKKQELELYDNTTIQDSRKCLRYLYYRHQRGIVTRTPRPALAFGAAWHRAMDVIWQRFCGRGSSIPKRPGPYRDYIEASVAGAMVAFEETWSGEYGYPGIADMDLETHKQLEPRTPTVAMDMLFEYIDQRKNFFLNGDIELLAVEEPFAVPLDPNNPNLFYVGRFDKKIRRNGRISLIEHKTTTAYSKANGFRTSVLESYVPNSQIDGYLYSANALIGPAFKEVLVDLALVHRSERRFRFIPVERDLTNLEEWLWTTHYYINNIRANKHALIETQESPIMAAFPQNTNSCIAFETTCDYLDLCKSWIDPRQRHIAEEDEHFEEGNFWSPFKELHLEKIFKRRKKT
;
A
#
# COMPACT_ATOMS: atom_id res chain seq x y z
N MET A 1 3.22 48.81 -6.26
CA MET A 1 2.60 47.64 -5.61
C MET A 1 3.09 46.38 -6.31
N SER A 2 4.01 45.65 -5.68
CA SER A 2 4.56 44.41 -6.23
C SER A 2 3.52 43.29 -6.15
N ARG A 3 3.01 42.83 -7.30
CA ARG A 3 2.21 41.60 -7.40
C ARG A 3 3.12 40.43 -7.03
N ARG A 4 3.19 40.07 -5.74
CA ARG A 4 3.72 38.76 -5.33
C ARG A 4 2.86 37.71 -6.02
N THR A 5 3.39 37.08 -7.07
CA THR A 5 2.84 35.88 -7.65
C THR A 5 2.75 34.84 -6.54
N LYS A 6 1.52 34.52 -6.11
CA LYS A 6 1.26 33.47 -5.13
C LYS A 6 1.80 32.19 -5.75
N LYS A 7 2.88 31.65 -5.19
CA LYS A 7 3.47 30.39 -5.64
C LYS A 7 2.37 29.33 -5.57
N GLN A 8 1.94 28.82 -6.72
CA GLN A 8 0.98 27.73 -6.75
C GLN A 8 1.59 26.53 -6.03
N GLU A 9 0.82 25.95 -5.12
CA GLU A 9 1.21 24.79 -4.35
C GLU A 9 0.99 23.52 -5.18
N LEU A 10 1.86 22.52 -5.01
CA LEU A 10 1.70 21.23 -5.68
C LEU A 10 0.55 20.46 -5.02
N GLU A 11 -0.34 19.94 -5.85
CA GLU A 11 -1.41 19.04 -5.42
C GLU A 11 -0.99 17.60 -5.69
N LEU A 12 -0.70 16.87 -4.61
CA LEU A 12 -0.33 15.46 -4.69
C LEU A 12 -1.48 14.58 -4.21
N TYR A 13 -1.79 13.56 -4.99
CA TYR A 13 -2.74 12.52 -4.62
C TYR A 13 -2.11 11.15 -4.79
N ASP A 14 -2.25 10.31 -3.78
CA ASP A 14 -1.89 8.90 -3.84
C ASP A 14 -3.15 8.01 -3.92
N ASN A 15 -2.96 6.72 -4.18
CA ASN A 15 -4.07 5.78 -4.29
C ASN A 15 -4.88 5.66 -3.00
N THR A 16 -4.25 5.68 -1.83
CA THR A 16 -4.93 5.56 -0.53
C THR A 16 -5.86 6.75 -0.32
N THR A 17 -5.38 7.98 -0.56
CA THR A 17 -6.22 9.18 -0.50
C THR A 17 -7.41 9.08 -1.45
N ILE A 18 -7.17 8.68 -2.71
CA ILE A 18 -8.24 8.56 -3.70
C ILE A 18 -9.24 7.46 -3.27
N GLN A 19 -8.77 6.28 -2.90
CA GLN A 19 -9.61 5.14 -2.47
C GLN A 19 -10.45 5.47 -1.24
N ASP A 20 -9.85 6.11 -0.25
CA ASP A 20 -10.55 6.51 0.97
C ASP A 20 -11.68 7.51 0.67
N SER A 21 -11.48 8.40 -0.32
CA SER A 21 -12.55 9.27 -0.83
C SER A 21 -13.70 8.50 -1.47
N ARG A 22 -13.41 7.41 -2.21
CA ARG A 22 -14.42 6.56 -2.85
C ARG A 22 -15.24 5.81 -1.81
N LYS A 23 -14.56 5.32 -0.77
CA LYS A 23 -15.19 4.64 0.36
C LYS A 23 -16.13 5.59 1.09
N CYS A 24 -15.62 6.69 1.61
CA CYS A 24 -16.41 7.66 2.37
C CYS A 24 -15.63 8.97 2.53
N LEU A 25 -16.19 10.09 2.10
CA LEU A 25 -15.54 11.40 2.24
C LEU A 25 -15.30 11.76 3.71
N ARG A 26 -16.19 11.35 4.63
CA ARG A 26 -15.96 11.49 6.07
C ARG A 26 -14.75 10.68 6.58
N TYR A 27 -14.53 9.48 6.03
CA TYR A 27 -13.34 8.68 6.36
C TYR A 27 -12.06 9.39 5.89
N LEU A 28 -12.07 9.91 4.66
CA LEU A 28 -10.96 10.71 4.14
C LEU A 28 -10.69 11.95 5.00
N TYR A 29 -11.73 12.62 5.48
CA TYR A 29 -11.58 13.77 6.36
C TYR A 29 -10.82 13.42 7.64
N TYR A 30 -11.26 12.39 8.37
CA TYR A 30 -10.58 11.97 9.60
C TYR A 30 -9.13 11.58 9.33
N ARG A 31 -8.91 10.69 8.37
CA ARG A 31 -7.58 10.14 8.11
C ARG A 31 -6.60 11.14 7.49
N HIS A 32 -7.01 11.81 6.41
CA HIS A 32 -6.08 12.58 5.57
C HIS A 32 -6.16 14.09 5.81
N GLN A 33 -7.28 14.62 6.32
CA GLN A 33 -7.39 16.06 6.62
C GLN A 33 -7.07 16.37 8.08
N ARG A 34 -7.34 15.44 9.01
CA ARG A 34 -7.01 15.60 10.43
C ARG A 34 -5.81 14.76 10.89
N GLY A 35 -5.36 13.79 10.09
CA GLY A 35 -4.29 12.88 10.51
C GLY A 35 -4.70 12.03 11.71
N ILE A 36 -5.99 11.67 11.80
CA ILE A 36 -6.50 10.81 12.85
C ILE A 36 -6.28 9.36 12.44
N VAL A 37 -5.62 8.59 13.29
CA VAL A 37 -5.39 7.16 13.10
C VAL A 37 -5.60 6.42 14.42
N THR A 38 -5.85 5.12 14.34
CA THR A 38 -5.93 4.25 15.53
C THR A 38 -4.53 4.03 16.10
N ARG A 39 -4.36 4.14 17.42
CA ARG A 39 -3.05 3.95 18.07
C ARG A 39 -2.46 2.56 17.87
N THR A 40 -3.32 1.54 17.81
CA THR A 40 -2.91 0.16 17.52
C THR A 40 -3.41 -0.21 16.13
N PRO A 41 -2.53 -0.27 15.11
CA PRO A 41 -2.91 -0.70 13.78
C PRO A 41 -3.42 -2.13 13.81
N ARG A 42 -4.42 -2.46 13.00
CA ARG A 42 -4.99 -3.81 12.96
C ARG A 42 -3.91 -4.86 12.65
N PRO A 43 -3.97 -6.07 13.23
CA PRO A 43 -2.96 -7.10 13.01
C PRO A 43 -2.74 -7.43 11.53
N ALA A 44 -3.81 -7.33 10.72
CA ALA A 44 -3.74 -7.52 9.28
C ALA A 44 -2.84 -6.51 8.56
N LEU A 45 -2.89 -5.25 8.96
CA LEU A 45 -2.07 -4.19 8.37
C LEU A 45 -0.62 -4.34 8.82
N ALA A 46 -0.39 -4.55 10.11
CA ALA A 46 0.95 -4.75 10.67
C ALA A 46 1.66 -5.96 10.05
N PHE A 47 0.96 -7.10 9.93
CA PHE A 47 1.50 -8.30 9.31
C PHE A 47 1.81 -8.07 7.84
N GLY A 48 0.90 -7.42 7.10
CA GLY A 48 1.12 -7.08 5.70
C GLY A 48 2.36 -6.21 5.50
N ALA A 49 2.52 -5.15 6.29
CA ALA A 49 3.68 -4.27 6.24
C ALA A 49 4.99 -5.01 6.59
N ALA A 50 5.01 -5.79 7.68
CA ALA A 50 6.16 -6.60 8.07
C ALA A 50 6.52 -7.65 7.02
N TRP A 51 5.52 -8.26 6.37
CA TRP A 51 5.73 -9.17 5.25
C TRP A 51 6.39 -8.47 4.06
N HIS A 52 5.97 -7.26 3.69
CA HIS A 52 6.62 -6.50 2.61
C HIS A 52 8.10 -6.25 2.90
N ARG A 53 8.45 -5.86 4.13
CA ARG A 53 9.85 -5.66 4.54
C ARG A 53 10.67 -6.93 4.49
N ALA A 54 10.12 -8.05 4.97
CA ALA A 54 10.76 -9.35 4.86
C ALA A 54 10.99 -9.74 3.39
N MET A 55 9.99 -9.50 2.54
CA MET A 55 10.06 -9.77 1.11
C MET A 55 11.12 -8.92 0.40
N ASP A 56 11.34 -7.67 0.80
CA ASP A 56 12.42 -6.84 0.26
C ASP A 56 13.79 -7.49 0.43
N VAL A 57 14.05 -8.06 1.62
CA VAL A 57 15.29 -8.78 1.90
C VAL A 57 15.45 -10.01 0.99
N ILE A 58 14.39 -10.81 0.85
CA ILE A 58 14.42 -11.99 -0.04
C ILE A 58 14.70 -11.57 -1.48
N TRP A 59 14.00 -10.59 -2.01
CA TRP A 59 14.17 -10.17 -3.40
C TRP A 59 15.55 -9.55 -3.65
N GLN A 60 16.07 -8.73 -2.73
CA GLN A 60 17.43 -8.18 -2.86
C GLN A 60 18.48 -9.29 -2.87
N ARG A 61 18.28 -10.31 -2.04
CA ARG A 61 19.23 -11.42 -1.94
C ARG A 61 19.21 -12.31 -3.19
N PHE A 62 18.03 -12.67 -3.70
CA PHE A 62 17.88 -13.59 -4.83
C PHE A 62 17.94 -12.92 -6.21
N CYS A 63 17.58 -11.63 -6.32
CA CYS A 63 17.49 -10.93 -7.60
C CYS A 63 18.29 -9.63 -7.65
N GLY A 64 18.93 -9.22 -6.55
CA GLY A 64 19.73 -7.99 -6.52
C GLY A 64 20.92 -8.05 -7.47
N ARG A 65 21.40 -6.89 -7.91
CA ARG A 65 22.56 -6.82 -8.80
C ARG A 65 23.78 -7.48 -8.15
N GLY A 66 24.34 -8.49 -8.83
CA GLY A 66 25.46 -9.27 -8.32
C GLY A 66 25.08 -10.42 -7.38
N SER A 67 23.78 -10.73 -7.22
CA SER A 67 23.33 -11.91 -6.48
C SER A 67 23.91 -13.19 -7.08
N SER A 68 24.66 -13.94 -6.28
CA SER A 68 25.23 -15.23 -6.66
C SER A 68 24.52 -16.35 -5.88
N ILE A 69 23.33 -16.75 -6.35
CA ILE A 69 22.61 -17.86 -5.71
C ILE A 69 23.41 -19.16 -5.89
N PRO A 70 23.76 -19.88 -4.81
CA PRO A 70 24.45 -21.15 -4.93
C PRO A 70 23.60 -22.18 -5.67
N LYS A 71 24.18 -22.86 -6.67
CA LYS A 71 23.47 -23.88 -7.48
C LYS A 71 23.51 -25.30 -6.89
N ARG A 72 24.39 -25.56 -5.91
CA ARG A 72 24.56 -26.89 -5.30
C ARG A 72 23.60 -27.06 -4.11
N PRO A 73 22.98 -28.26 -3.90
CA PRO A 73 21.95 -28.47 -2.87
C PRO A 73 22.34 -28.09 -1.44
N GLY A 74 23.53 -28.51 -0.97
CA GLY A 74 24.00 -28.19 0.40
C GLY A 74 24.13 -26.68 0.64
N PRO A 75 24.99 -25.99 -0.13
CA PRO A 75 25.12 -24.53 -0.04
C PRO A 75 23.81 -23.76 -0.29
N TYR A 76 22.87 -24.34 -1.04
CA TYR A 76 21.57 -23.73 -1.30
C TYR A 76 20.67 -23.74 -0.05
N ARG A 77 20.68 -24.82 0.75
CA ARG A 77 19.91 -24.87 2.00
C ARG A 77 20.39 -23.83 3.00
N ASP A 78 21.70 -23.78 3.26
CA ASP A 78 22.29 -22.80 4.18
C ASP A 78 21.99 -21.36 3.71
N TYR A 79 21.98 -21.16 2.39
CA TYR A 79 21.63 -19.89 1.80
C TYR A 79 20.16 -19.52 2.03
N ILE A 80 19.21 -20.46 1.93
CA ILE A 80 17.81 -20.23 2.26
C ILE A 80 17.67 -19.88 3.74
N GLU A 81 18.23 -20.68 4.65
CA GLU A 81 18.12 -20.47 6.09
C GLU A 81 18.65 -19.08 6.49
N ALA A 82 19.82 -18.68 5.96
CA ALA A 82 20.37 -17.35 6.16
C ALA A 82 19.53 -16.23 5.50
N SER A 83 18.81 -16.52 4.41
CA SER A 83 17.90 -15.55 3.76
C SER A 83 16.65 -15.33 4.61
N VAL A 84 16.04 -16.41 5.09
CA VAL A 84 14.86 -16.35 5.97
C VAL A 84 15.21 -15.68 7.29
N ALA A 85 16.37 -15.99 7.89
CA ALA A 85 16.80 -15.33 9.11
C ALA A 85 16.92 -13.80 8.92
N GLY A 86 17.56 -13.34 7.84
CA GLY A 86 17.63 -11.90 7.54
C GLY A 86 16.27 -11.26 7.28
N ALA A 87 15.38 -11.96 6.58
CA ALA A 87 14.02 -11.49 6.32
C ALA A 87 13.18 -11.43 7.60
N MET A 88 13.36 -12.37 8.54
CA MET A 88 12.68 -12.34 9.84
C MET A 88 13.17 -11.22 10.76
N VAL A 89 14.43 -10.81 10.66
CA VAL A 89 14.90 -9.59 11.35
C VAL A 89 14.11 -8.36 10.87
N ALA A 90 13.97 -8.19 9.55
CA ALA A 90 13.19 -7.10 8.98
C ALA A 90 11.69 -7.21 9.30
N PHE A 91 11.15 -8.44 9.36
CA PHE A 91 9.78 -8.69 9.80
C PHE A 91 9.57 -8.22 11.25
N GLU A 92 10.42 -8.66 12.17
CA GLU A 92 10.31 -8.36 13.61
C GLU A 92 10.53 -6.89 13.92
N GLU A 93 11.45 -6.21 13.21
CA GLU A 93 11.65 -4.76 13.35
C GLU A 93 10.36 -3.99 13.07
N THR A 94 9.61 -4.36 12.02
CA THR A 94 8.33 -3.73 11.70
C THR A 94 7.20 -4.24 12.59
N TRP A 95 7.05 -5.56 12.77
CA TRP A 95 5.96 -6.17 13.53
C TRP A 95 5.99 -5.78 15.01
N SER A 96 7.14 -5.99 15.64
CA SER A 96 7.34 -5.76 17.07
C SER A 96 7.83 -4.35 17.35
N GLY A 97 8.80 -3.86 16.57
CA GLY A 97 9.40 -2.55 16.79
C GLY A 97 8.48 -1.38 16.40
N GLU A 98 7.95 -1.38 15.17
CA GLU A 98 7.10 -0.28 14.69
C GLU A 98 5.65 -0.39 15.18
N TYR A 99 5.08 -1.60 15.18
CA TYR A 99 3.67 -1.82 15.50
C TYR A 99 3.38 -2.32 16.92
N GLY A 100 4.40 -2.66 17.70
CA GLY A 100 4.26 -3.06 19.10
C GLY A 100 3.57 -4.41 19.33
N TYR A 101 3.49 -5.27 18.31
CA TYR A 101 3.00 -6.63 18.49
C TYR A 101 4.07 -7.51 19.16
N PRO A 102 3.70 -8.58 19.87
CA PRO A 102 4.69 -9.47 20.45
C PRO A 102 5.45 -10.24 19.37
N GLY A 103 6.77 -10.26 19.49
CA GLY A 103 7.66 -11.08 18.67
C GLY A 103 7.63 -12.55 19.08
N ILE A 104 8.40 -13.39 18.39
CA ILE A 104 8.43 -14.85 18.65
C ILE A 104 8.70 -15.19 20.12
N ALA A 105 9.64 -14.47 20.76
CA ALA A 105 10.08 -14.77 22.12
C ALA A 105 9.05 -14.38 23.19
N ASP A 106 8.23 -13.36 22.93
CA ASP A 106 7.31 -12.76 23.89
C ASP A 106 5.85 -13.19 23.69
N MET A 107 5.58 -14.01 22.66
CA MET A 107 4.24 -14.43 22.30
C MET A 107 3.76 -15.61 23.17
N ASP A 108 2.86 -15.32 24.10
CA ASP A 108 2.16 -16.36 24.86
C ASP A 108 1.09 -17.10 24.03
N LEU A 109 0.57 -18.20 24.58
CA LEU A 109 -0.40 -19.07 23.90
C LEU A 109 -1.74 -18.37 23.62
N GLU A 110 -2.17 -17.45 24.47
CA GLU A 110 -3.44 -16.74 24.31
C GLU A 110 -3.34 -15.73 23.18
N THR A 111 -2.29 -14.91 23.21
CA THR A 111 -1.98 -13.91 22.20
C THR A 111 -1.73 -14.57 20.85
N HIS A 112 -1.02 -15.70 20.81
CA HIS A 112 -0.86 -16.49 19.59
C HIS A 112 -2.21 -16.87 18.98
N LYS A 113 -3.17 -17.37 19.77
CA LYS A 113 -4.51 -17.73 19.29
C LYS A 113 -5.31 -16.53 18.81
N GLN A 114 -5.16 -15.36 19.44
CA GLN A 114 -5.86 -14.14 19.04
C GLN A 114 -5.33 -13.57 17.72
N LEU A 115 -4.02 -13.72 17.48
CA LEU A 115 -3.36 -13.18 16.29
C LEU A 115 -3.39 -14.14 15.10
N GLU A 116 -3.59 -15.45 15.34
CA GLU A 116 -3.68 -16.46 14.27
C GLU A 116 -4.66 -16.03 13.15
N PRO A 117 -4.28 -16.17 11.86
CA PRO A 117 -3.05 -16.80 11.36
C PRO A 117 -1.85 -15.84 11.23
N ARG A 118 -1.90 -14.63 11.77
CA ARG A 118 -0.89 -13.58 11.59
C ARG A 118 0.10 -13.57 12.75
N THR A 119 1.00 -14.54 12.74
CA THR A 119 2.05 -14.68 13.75
C THR A 119 3.42 -14.70 13.09
N PRO A 120 4.49 -14.24 13.77
CA PRO A 120 5.86 -14.33 13.25
C PRO A 120 6.26 -15.76 12.85
N THR A 121 5.79 -16.79 13.59
CA THR A 121 6.02 -18.20 13.23
C THR A 121 5.39 -18.55 11.88
N VAL A 122 4.14 -18.13 11.63
CA VAL A 122 3.50 -18.33 10.32
C VAL A 122 4.24 -17.56 9.23
N ALA A 123 4.72 -16.34 9.49
CA ALA A 123 5.52 -15.58 8.53
C ALA A 123 6.83 -16.30 8.17
N MET A 124 7.53 -16.87 9.16
CA MET A 124 8.75 -17.65 8.94
C MET A 124 8.48 -18.87 8.05
N ASP A 125 7.44 -19.64 8.34
CA ASP A 125 7.02 -20.77 7.49
C ASP A 125 6.68 -20.31 6.07
N MET A 126 5.96 -19.19 5.95
CA MET A 126 5.61 -18.60 4.67
C MET A 126 6.86 -18.22 3.87
N LEU A 127 7.90 -17.68 4.49
CA LEU A 127 9.15 -17.30 3.79
C LEU A 127 9.87 -18.54 3.24
N PHE A 128 9.98 -19.61 4.03
CA PHE A 128 10.57 -20.87 3.56
C PHE A 128 9.81 -21.42 2.35
N GLU A 129 8.49 -21.53 2.47
CA GLU A 129 7.67 -22.06 1.40
C GLU A 129 7.66 -21.14 0.17
N TYR A 130 7.67 -19.82 0.39
CA TYR A 130 7.74 -18.86 -0.71
C TYR A 130 9.00 -19.08 -1.53
N ILE A 131 10.16 -19.18 -0.89
CA ILE A 131 11.43 -19.39 -1.60
C ILE A 131 11.41 -20.72 -2.35
N ASP A 132 10.87 -21.79 -1.75
CA ASP A 132 10.78 -23.10 -2.39
C ASP A 132 9.86 -23.07 -3.63
N GLN A 133 8.64 -22.56 -3.49
CA GLN A 133 7.68 -22.43 -4.60
C GLN A 133 8.17 -21.48 -5.71
N ARG A 134 9.00 -20.48 -5.36
CA ARG A 134 9.58 -19.51 -6.31
C ARG A 134 10.98 -19.87 -6.81
N LYS A 135 11.55 -21.00 -6.37
CA LYS A 135 12.93 -21.39 -6.70
C LYS A 135 13.24 -21.33 -8.20
N ASN A 136 12.36 -21.91 -9.02
CA ASN A 136 12.56 -21.90 -10.48
C ASN A 136 12.46 -20.49 -11.08
N PHE A 137 11.60 -19.65 -10.52
CA PHE A 137 11.47 -18.27 -10.95
C PHE A 137 12.76 -17.48 -10.63
N PHE A 138 13.34 -17.65 -9.45
CA PHE A 138 14.60 -16.99 -9.08
C PHE A 138 15.83 -17.55 -9.80
N LEU A 139 15.95 -18.88 -9.92
CA LEU A 139 17.15 -19.50 -10.49
C LEU A 139 17.19 -19.45 -12.02
N ASN A 140 16.03 -19.49 -12.67
CA ASN A 140 15.94 -19.65 -14.13
C ASN A 140 15.28 -18.46 -14.84
N GLY A 141 14.72 -17.49 -14.10
CA GLY A 141 13.81 -16.50 -14.68
C GLY A 141 14.43 -15.33 -15.43
N ASP A 142 15.76 -15.25 -15.58
CA ASP A 142 16.50 -14.06 -16.04
C ASP A 142 15.95 -12.78 -15.42
N ILE A 143 16.10 -12.65 -14.10
CA ILE A 143 15.46 -11.61 -13.29
C ILE A 143 16.52 -10.75 -12.61
N GLU A 144 16.39 -9.45 -12.78
CA GLU A 144 17.18 -8.44 -12.08
C GLU A 144 16.23 -7.50 -11.33
N LEU A 145 16.42 -7.39 -10.02
CA LEU A 145 15.75 -6.38 -9.20
C LEU A 145 16.42 -5.03 -9.44
N LEU A 146 15.65 -4.09 -10.02
CA LEU A 146 16.13 -2.75 -10.34
C LEU A 146 15.96 -1.80 -9.18
N ALA A 147 14.82 -1.90 -8.49
CA ALA A 147 14.52 -1.06 -7.33
C ALA A 147 13.50 -1.75 -6.43
N VAL A 148 13.56 -1.39 -5.15
CA VAL A 148 12.61 -1.72 -4.10
C VAL A 148 12.05 -0.41 -3.58
N GLU A 149 10.74 -0.35 -3.40
CA GLU A 149 10.03 0.79 -2.83
C GLU A 149 10.38 2.10 -3.58
N GLU A 150 10.42 2.04 -4.92
CA GLU A 150 10.81 3.17 -5.79
C GLU A 150 9.70 4.23 -5.79
N PRO A 151 9.96 5.47 -5.33
CA PRO A 151 8.96 6.51 -5.34
C PRO A 151 8.72 7.05 -6.75
N PHE A 152 7.48 7.41 -7.05
CA PHE A 152 7.12 8.06 -8.31
C PHE A 152 6.23 9.29 -8.10
N ALA A 153 6.27 10.18 -9.11
CA ALA A 153 5.35 11.29 -9.26
C ALA A 153 5.10 11.53 -10.75
N VAL A 154 3.84 11.44 -11.18
CA VAL A 154 3.44 11.60 -12.59
C VAL A 154 2.32 12.63 -12.69
N PRO A 155 2.30 13.48 -13.73
CA PRO A 155 1.23 14.46 -13.91
C PRO A 155 -0.09 13.73 -14.17
N LEU A 156 -1.19 14.21 -13.58
CA LEU A 156 -2.54 13.70 -13.86
C LEU A 156 -3.26 14.51 -14.94
N ASP A 157 -2.83 15.74 -15.20
CA ASP A 157 -3.52 16.65 -16.11
C ASP A 157 -2.48 17.39 -16.96
N PRO A 158 -2.52 17.26 -18.29
CA PRO A 158 -1.61 18.01 -19.16
C PRO A 158 -1.81 19.53 -19.08
N ASN A 159 -2.99 20.00 -18.65
CA ASN A 159 -3.31 21.42 -18.52
C ASN A 159 -3.09 21.97 -17.10
N ASN A 160 -2.86 21.09 -16.11
CA ASN A 160 -2.55 21.50 -14.73
C ASN A 160 -1.19 20.94 -14.29
N PRO A 161 -0.11 21.73 -14.43
CA PRO A 161 1.25 21.27 -14.13
C PRO A 161 1.52 21.06 -12.63
N ASN A 162 0.56 21.38 -11.76
CA ASN A 162 0.68 21.21 -10.31
C ASN A 162 -0.07 19.97 -9.78
N LEU A 163 -0.83 19.27 -10.63
CA LEU A 163 -1.60 18.10 -10.21
C LEU A 163 -0.86 16.80 -10.52
N PHE A 164 -0.46 16.09 -9.47
CA PHE A 164 0.32 14.86 -9.59
C PHE A 164 -0.34 13.68 -8.89
N TYR A 165 -0.20 12.53 -9.52
CA TYR A 165 -0.37 11.23 -8.88
C TYR A 165 0.99 10.75 -8.36
N VAL A 166 1.02 10.36 -7.10
CA VAL A 166 2.25 9.97 -6.41
C VAL A 166 2.08 8.65 -5.69
N GLY A 167 3.19 7.97 -5.46
CA GLY A 167 3.17 6.69 -4.78
C GLY A 167 4.53 6.02 -4.81
N ARG A 168 4.51 4.73 -4.56
CA ARG A 168 5.70 3.90 -4.43
C ARG A 168 5.44 2.58 -5.13
N PHE A 169 6.38 2.13 -5.96
CA PHE A 169 6.33 0.79 -6.52
C PHE A 169 6.99 -0.16 -5.54
N ASP A 170 6.30 -1.22 -5.09
CA ASP A 170 6.91 -2.19 -4.16
C ASP A 170 8.22 -2.74 -4.74
N LYS A 171 8.18 -3.23 -5.98
CA LYS A 171 9.37 -3.67 -6.70
C LYS A 171 9.29 -3.37 -8.19
N LYS A 172 10.45 -3.06 -8.74
CA LYS A 172 10.68 -2.92 -10.17
C LYS A 172 11.74 -3.91 -10.60
N ILE A 173 11.40 -4.76 -11.55
CA ILE A 173 12.29 -5.82 -12.03
C ILE A 173 12.52 -5.68 -13.52
N ARG A 174 13.65 -6.19 -13.99
CA ARG A 174 13.87 -6.54 -15.40
C ARG A 174 13.78 -8.05 -15.51
N ARG A 175 12.94 -8.54 -16.41
CA ARG A 175 12.76 -9.95 -16.71
C ARG A 175 12.73 -10.18 -18.21
N ASN A 176 13.58 -11.06 -18.72
CA ASN A 176 13.71 -11.33 -20.16
C ASN A 176 13.84 -10.03 -20.99
N GLY A 177 14.66 -9.10 -20.51
CA GLY A 177 14.87 -7.78 -21.13
C GLY A 177 13.72 -6.77 -21.01
N ARG A 178 12.58 -7.12 -20.39
CA ARG A 178 11.43 -6.22 -20.18
C ARG A 178 11.35 -5.73 -18.74
N ILE A 179 10.88 -4.52 -18.53
CA ILE A 179 10.60 -4.01 -17.17
C ILE A 179 9.19 -4.42 -16.78
N SER A 180 9.05 -5.01 -15.59
CA SER A 180 7.76 -5.28 -14.95
C SER A 180 7.76 -4.69 -13.54
N LEU A 181 6.58 -4.35 -13.04
CA LEU A 181 6.38 -4.01 -11.64
C LEU A 181 5.80 -5.21 -10.90
N ILE A 182 6.10 -5.30 -9.61
CA ILE A 182 5.48 -6.29 -8.73
C ILE A 182 4.77 -5.53 -7.60
N GLU A 183 3.55 -5.95 -7.30
CA GLU A 183 2.78 -5.50 -6.14
C GLU A 183 2.57 -6.72 -5.23
N HIS A 184 3.06 -6.67 -3.99
CA HIS A 184 2.82 -7.75 -3.04
C HIS A 184 1.47 -7.57 -2.37
N LYS A 185 0.74 -8.67 -2.18
CA LYS A 185 -0.51 -8.69 -1.43
C LYS A 185 -0.57 -9.90 -0.53
N THR A 186 -1.03 -9.70 0.69
CA THR A 186 -1.35 -10.79 1.62
C THR A 186 -2.86 -10.94 1.72
N THR A 187 -3.34 -12.18 1.91
CA THR A 187 -4.77 -12.45 2.12
C THR A 187 -4.96 -13.66 3.02
N THR A 188 -6.07 -13.69 3.75
CA THR A 188 -6.52 -14.88 4.50
C THR A 188 -7.63 -15.64 3.76
N ALA A 189 -8.03 -15.15 2.58
CA ALA A 189 -9.15 -15.69 1.81
C ALA A 189 -8.78 -17.00 1.10
N TYR A 190 -8.82 -18.09 1.86
CA TYR A 190 -8.53 -19.44 1.39
C TYR A 190 -9.73 -20.14 0.72
N SER A 191 -9.44 -21.00 -0.25
CA SER A 191 -10.37 -21.99 -0.81
C SER A 191 -9.66 -23.32 -1.00
N LYS A 192 -10.28 -24.43 -0.60
CA LYS A 192 -9.73 -25.77 -0.79
C LYS A 192 -9.52 -26.14 -2.26
N ALA A 193 -10.36 -25.62 -3.16
CA ALA A 193 -10.31 -25.96 -4.57
C ALA A 193 -9.09 -25.34 -5.29
N ASN A 194 -8.81 -24.07 -5.01
CA ASN A 194 -7.85 -23.26 -5.80
C ASN A 194 -6.71 -22.64 -4.98
N GLY A 195 -6.66 -22.90 -3.67
CA GLY A 195 -5.77 -22.22 -2.71
C GLY A 195 -6.22 -20.82 -2.32
N PHE A 196 -6.95 -20.11 -3.19
CA PHE A 196 -7.47 -18.77 -2.95
C PHE A 196 -8.96 -18.70 -3.30
N ARG A 197 -9.72 -17.86 -2.58
CA ARG A 197 -11.10 -17.54 -2.97
C ARG A 197 -11.10 -16.81 -4.32
N THR A 198 -12.03 -17.19 -5.20
CA THR A 198 -12.21 -16.58 -6.52
C THR A 198 -12.37 -15.06 -6.44
N SER A 199 -13.11 -14.57 -5.45
CA SER A 199 -13.31 -13.14 -5.22
C SER A 199 -12.01 -12.36 -5.02
N VAL A 200 -10.95 -12.98 -4.47
CA VAL A 200 -9.63 -12.31 -4.35
C VAL A 200 -8.90 -12.32 -5.68
N LEU A 201 -8.95 -13.43 -6.42
CA LEU A 201 -8.31 -13.50 -7.74
C LEU A 201 -8.91 -12.50 -8.72
N GLU A 202 -10.21 -12.24 -8.62
CA GLU A 202 -10.94 -11.28 -9.46
C GLU A 202 -10.82 -9.83 -8.96
N SER A 203 -10.40 -9.60 -7.71
CA SER A 203 -10.32 -8.24 -7.12
C SER A 203 -9.24 -7.33 -7.71
N TYR A 204 -8.44 -7.83 -8.64
CA TYR A 204 -7.38 -7.09 -9.33
C TYR A 204 -7.83 -6.54 -10.69
N VAL A 205 -9.07 -6.84 -11.12
CA VAL A 205 -9.65 -6.37 -12.38
C VAL A 205 -11.15 -6.07 -12.19
N PRO A 206 -11.58 -4.80 -12.01
CA PRO A 206 -10.76 -3.57 -11.93
C PRO A 206 -10.09 -3.36 -10.56
N ASN A 207 -8.95 -2.65 -10.52
CA ASN A 207 -8.28 -2.31 -9.26
C ASN A 207 -7.46 -1.02 -9.38
N SER A 208 -7.95 0.04 -8.73
CA SER A 208 -7.37 1.38 -8.84
C SER A 208 -5.90 1.49 -8.46
N GLN A 209 -5.40 0.65 -7.54
CA GLN A 209 -3.99 0.69 -7.17
C GLN A 209 -3.13 0.18 -8.32
N ILE A 210 -3.51 -0.98 -8.87
CA ILE A 210 -2.81 -1.61 -10.01
C ILE A 210 -2.92 -0.73 -11.25
N ASP A 211 -4.11 -0.20 -11.53
CA ASP A 211 -4.36 0.71 -12.65
C ASP A 211 -3.51 1.99 -12.51
N GLY A 212 -3.37 2.52 -11.28
CA GLY A 212 -2.48 3.66 -11.01
C GLY A 212 -1.00 3.33 -11.20
N TYR A 213 -0.55 2.11 -10.87
CA TYR A 213 0.82 1.70 -11.16
C TYR A 213 1.07 1.58 -12.65
N LEU A 214 0.13 0.99 -13.39
CA LEU A 214 0.20 0.89 -14.85
C LEU A 214 0.25 2.28 -15.49
N TYR A 215 -0.60 3.21 -15.04
CA TYR A 215 -0.58 4.60 -15.49
C TYR A 215 0.78 5.27 -15.23
N SER A 216 1.28 5.19 -13.99
CA SER A 216 2.58 5.80 -13.63
C SER A 216 3.75 5.18 -14.39
N ALA A 217 3.75 3.86 -14.56
CA ALA A 217 4.78 3.16 -15.31
C ALA A 217 4.74 3.52 -16.79
N ASN A 218 3.56 3.64 -17.39
CA ASN A 218 3.40 4.10 -18.77
C ASN A 218 3.99 5.51 -18.96
N ALA A 219 3.70 6.42 -18.03
CA ALA A 219 4.22 7.79 -18.06
C ALA A 219 5.74 7.88 -17.85
N LEU A 220 6.35 6.99 -17.07
CA LEU A 220 7.77 7.04 -16.72
C LEU A 220 8.68 6.18 -17.61
N ILE A 221 8.20 5.01 -18.01
CA ILE A 221 8.96 4.01 -18.78
C ILE A 221 8.58 4.07 -20.26
N GLY A 222 7.34 4.45 -20.56
CA GLY A 222 6.81 4.59 -21.91
C GLY A 222 5.69 3.58 -22.23
N PRO A 223 5.07 3.73 -23.42
CA PRO A 223 3.84 3.02 -23.79
C PRO A 223 4.01 1.52 -24.01
N ALA A 224 5.24 1.02 -24.07
CA ALA A 224 5.54 -0.41 -24.17
C ALA A 224 5.33 -1.16 -22.85
N PHE A 225 5.22 -0.45 -21.72
CA PHE A 225 4.93 -1.07 -20.42
C PHE A 225 3.46 -1.48 -20.34
N LYS A 226 3.19 -2.75 -19.99
CA LYS A 226 1.84 -3.31 -20.02
C LYS A 226 1.43 -4.11 -18.79
N GLU A 227 2.36 -4.52 -17.93
CA GLU A 227 2.09 -5.55 -16.93
C GLU A 227 2.55 -5.14 -15.53
N VAL A 228 1.66 -5.33 -14.56
CA VAL A 228 1.99 -5.42 -13.14
C VAL A 228 1.72 -6.86 -12.69
N LEU A 229 2.71 -7.48 -12.05
CA LEU A 229 2.58 -8.80 -11.45
C LEU A 229 2.12 -8.65 -10.00
N VAL A 230 0.89 -9.06 -9.69
CA VAL A 230 0.46 -9.14 -8.29
C VAL A 230 1.02 -10.42 -7.68
N ASP A 231 1.90 -10.29 -6.69
CA ASP A 231 2.45 -11.41 -5.92
C ASP A 231 1.58 -11.65 -4.68
N LEU A 232 0.63 -12.55 -4.85
CA LEU A 232 -0.35 -12.88 -3.83
C LEU A 232 0.18 -13.98 -2.90
N ALA A 233 0.18 -13.69 -1.60
CA ALA A 233 0.56 -14.60 -0.52
C ALA A 233 -0.63 -14.94 0.37
N LEU A 234 -0.87 -16.23 0.59
CA LEU A 234 -1.89 -16.71 1.52
C LEU A 234 -1.33 -16.78 2.95
N VAL A 235 -1.93 -16.01 3.84
CA VAL A 235 -1.73 -16.09 5.29
C VAL A 235 -2.78 -17.05 5.85
N HIS A 236 -2.39 -18.29 6.11
CA HIS A 236 -3.30 -19.32 6.62
C HIS A 236 -2.57 -20.16 7.66
N ARG A 237 -3.32 -20.85 8.53
CA ARG A 237 -2.71 -21.63 9.62
C ARG A 237 -1.86 -22.80 9.10
N SER A 238 -2.41 -23.60 8.19
CA SER A 238 -1.80 -24.84 7.72
C SER A 238 -1.42 -24.86 6.24
N GLU A 239 -1.84 -23.85 5.47
CA GLU A 239 -1.62 -23.80 4.03
C GLU A 239 -0.70 -22.63 3.71
N ARG A 240 0.18 -22.83 2.74
CA ARG A 240 1.13 -21.82 2.28
C ARG A 240 1.06 -21.81 0.76
N ARG A 241 0.44 -20.76 0.20
CA ARG A 241 0.16 -20.66 -1.23
C ARG A 241 0.61 -19.30 -1.72
N PHE A 242 1.27 -19.30 -2.87
CA PHE A 242 1.72 -18.09 -3.54
C PHE A 242 1.31 -18.12 -5.00
N ARG A 243 0.93 -16.97 -5.56
CA ARG A 243 0.52 -16.87 -6.96
C ARG A 243 0.92 -15.53 -7.54
N PHE A 244 1.56 -15.54 -8.70
CA PHE A 244 1.61 -14.34 -9.53
C PHE A 244 0.31 -14.23 -10.33
N ILE A 245 -0.31 -13.07 -10.29
CA ILE A 245 -1.46 -12.71 -11.13
C ILE A 245 -0.99 -11.59 -12.06
N PRO A 246 -0.73 -11.86 -13.34
CA PRO A 246 -0.41 -10.82 -14.29
C PRO A 246 -1.64 -9.96 -14.55
N VAL A 247 -1.50 -8.65 -14.40
CA VAL A 247 -2.55 -7.69 -14.70
C VAL A 247 -2.06 -6.76 -15.80
N GLU A 248 -2.76 -6.81 -16.92
CA GLU A 248 -2.53 -5.95 -18.08
C GLU A 248 -3.73 -5.03 -18.30
N ARG A 249 -3.45 -3.86 -18.90
CA ARG A 249 -4.46 -2.88 -19.34
C ARG A 249 -4.08 -2.32 -20.69
N ASP A 250 -5.10 -2.06 -21.49
CA ASP A 250 -4.94 -1.18 -22.65
C ASP A 250 -4.96 0.30 -22.21
N LEU A 251 -4.64 1.19 -23.15
CA LEU A 251 -4.62 2.63 -22.87
C LEU A 251 -6.01 3.19 -22.56
N THR A 252 -7.06 2.62 -23.15
CA THR A 252 -8.44 3.07 -22.94
C THR A 252 -8.90 2.80 -21.51
N ASN A 253 -8.53 1.66 -20.91
CA ASN A 253 -8.78 1.41 -19.49
C ASN A 253 -8.02 2.40 -18.59
N LEU A 254 -6.80 2.80 -18.97
CA LEU A 254 -6.03 3.80 -18.22
C LEU A 254 -6.62 5.20 -18.34
N GLU A 255 -7.22 5.54 -19.48
CA GLU A 255 -7.98 6.78 -19.67
C GLU A 255 -9.26 6.80 -18.81
N GLU A 256 -9.99 5.69 -18.74
CA GLU A 256 -11.14 5.54 -17.84
C GLU A 256 -10.72 5.72 -16.37
N TRP A 257 -9.62 5.07 -15.96
CA TRP A 257 -9.06 5.24 -14.62
C TRP A 257 -8.68 6.69 -14.34
N LEU A 258 -8.06 7.38 -15.32
CA LEU A 258 -7.68 8.78 -15.19
C LEU A 258 -8.91 9.67 -15.00
N TRP A 259 -9.94 9.50 -15.83
CA TRP A 259 -11.19 10.23 -15.71
C TRP A 259 -11.84 10.03 -14.33
N THR A 260 -11.92 8.77 -13.89
CA THR A 260 -12.45 8.42 -12.57
C THR A 260 -11.64 9.05 -11.44
N THR A 261 -10.32 9.05 -11.56
CA THR A 261 -9.42 9.68 -10.59
C THR A 261 -9.65 11.19 -10.51
N HIS A 262 -9.81 11.87 -11.65
CA HIS A 262 -10.16 13.30 -11.70
C HIS A 262 -11.49 13.60 -11.02
N TYR A 263 -12.51 12.77 -11.26
CA TYR A 263 -13.81 12.91 -10.60
C TYR A 263 -13.67 12.91 -9.07
N TYR A 264 -12.94 11.95 -8.49
CA TYR A 264 -12.75 11.87 -7.05
C TYR A 264 -11.88 13.02 -6.50
N ILE A 265 -10.85 13.45 -7.24
CA ILE A 265 -10.05 14.63 -6.87
C ILE A 265 -10.92 15.89 -6.81
N ASN A 266 -11.79 16.08 -7.80
CA ASN A 266 -12.69 17.23 -7.82
C ASN A 266 -13.70 17.18 -6.68
N ASN A 267 -14.21 15.99 -6.33
CA ASN A 267 -15.04 15.82 -5.13
C ASN A 267 -14.27 16.19 -3.85
N ILE A 268 -13.01 15.77 -3.69
CA ILE A 268 -12.18 16.16 -2.55
C ILE A 268 -12.03 17.68 -2.47
N ARG A 269 -11.70 18.33 -3.61
CA ARG A 269 -11.56 19.80 -3.69
C ARG A 269 -12.84 20.54 -3.31
N ALA A 270 -13.98 20.10 -3.86
CA ALA A 270 -15.28 20.69 -3.55
C ALA A 270 -15.60 20.58 -2.05
N ASN A 271 -15.30 19.44 -1.43
CA ASN A 271 -15.51 19.26 0.01
C ASN A 271 -14.54 20.08 0.87
N LYS A 272 -13.28 20.25 0.45
CA LYS A 272 -12.35 21.19 1.10
C LYS A 272 -12.86 22.63 1.03
N HIS A 273 -13.43 23.05 -0.10
CA HIS A 273 -14.03 24.37 -0.25
C HIS A 273 -15.26 24.54 0.65
N ALA A 274 -16.19 23.60 0.60
CA ALA A 274 -17.39 23.60 1.43
C ALA A 274 -17.05 23.62 2.93
N LEU A 275 -15.94 23.00 3.34
CA LEU A 275 -15.47 23.02 4.73
C LEU A 275 -15.16 24.44 5.21
N ILE A 276 -14.54 25.25 4.35
CA ILE A 276 -14.21 26.65 4.62
C ILE A 276 -15.49 27.50 4.65
N GLU A 277 -16.40 27.30 3.68
CA GLU A 277 -17.65 28.05 3.58
C GLU A 277 -18.61 27.79 4.75
N THR A 278 -18.52 26.60 5.35
CA THR A 278 -19.43 26.17 6.44
C THR A 278 -18.75 26.14 7.80
N GLN A 279 -17.66 26.91 7.99
CA GLN A 279 -16.88 26.92 9.24
C GLN A 279 -17.73 27.28 10.46
N GLU A 280 -18.68 28.21 10.32
CA GLU A 280 -19.57 28.67 11.40
C GLU A 280 -20.85 27.81 11.53
N SER A 281 -21.03 26.80 10.67
CA SER A 281 -22.22 25.96 10.71
C SER A 281 -22.15 24.96 11.87
N PRO A 282 -23.25 24.74 12.63
CA PRO A 282 -23.31 23.71 13.68
C PRO A 282 -23.28 22.28 13.11
N ILE A 283 -23.49 22.15 11.79
CA ILE A 283 -23.39 20.88 11.06
C ILE A 283 -22.26 20.95 10.05
N MET A 284 -21.51 19.86 9.90
CA MET A 284 -20.46 19.77 8.88
C MET A 284 -21.05 19.28 7.56
N ALA A 285 -21.49 20.23 6.73
CA ALA A 285 -22.05 19.94 5.40
C ALA A 285 -20.99 19.37 4.43
N ALA A 286 -19.71 19.66 4.66
CA ALA A 286 -18.61 19.07 3.94
C ALA A 286 -18.31 17.62 4.37
N PHE A 287 -17.71 16.84 3.48
CA PHE A 287 -17.30 15.46 3.68
C PHE A 287 -18.44 14.55 4.20
N PRO A 288 -19.50 14.34 3.40
CA PRO A 288 -20.63 13.53 3.83
C PRO A 288 -20.23 12.09 4.18
N GLN A 289 -21.02 11.47 5.04
CA GLN A 289 -20.91 10.05 5.37
C GLN A 289 -21.44 9.19 4.21
N ASN A 290 -20.86 8.00 4.04
CA ASN A 290 -21.39 6.95 3.17
C ASN A 290 -21.82 5.76 4.04
N THR A 291 -23.11 5.67 4.35
CA THR A 291 -23.67 4.68 5.27
C THR A 291 -23.46 3.24 4.79
N ASN A 292 -23.38 3.02 3.48
CA ASN A 292 -23.09 1.70 2.89
C ASN A 292 -21.66 1.23 3.16
N SER A 293 -20.75 2.12 3.58
CA SER A 293 -19.35 1.80 3.88
C SER A 293 -19.04 1.76 5.38
N CYS A 294 -20.04 1.96 6.25
CA CYS A 294 -19.87 1.91 7.71
C CYS A 294 -19.54 0.50 8.20
N ILE A 295 -20.13 -0.52 7.57
CA ILE A 295 -19.82 -1.94 7.79
C ILE A 295 -19.73 -2.58 6.41
N ALA A 296 -18.52 -2.98 6.00
CA ALA A 296 -18.27 -3.60 4.71
C ALA A 296 -17.42 -4.85 4.91
N PHE A 297 -17.78 -5.97 4.28
CA PHE A 297 -17.06 -7.24 4.40
C PHE A 297 -16.83 -7.65 5.87
N GLU A 298 -17.91 -7.62 6.67
CA GLU A 298 -17.90 -7.96 8.11
C GLU A 298 -16.94 -7.10 8.94
N THR A 299 -16.48 -6.00 8.37
CA THR A 299 -15.49 -5.12 8.97
C THR A 299 -16.12 -3.76 9.25
N THR A 300 -16.11 -3.37 10.51
CA THR A 300 -16.55 -2.04 10.95
C THR A 300 -15.55 -0.98 10.53
N CYS A 301 -16.04 0.18 10.10
CA CYS A 301 -15.22 1.37 9.85
C CYS A 301 -14.54 1.84 11.14
N ASP A 302 -13.24 2.14 11.08
CA ASP A 302 -12.45 2.61 12.24
C ASP A 302 -13.03 3.87 12.89
N TYR A 303 -13.71 4.73 12.12
CA TYR A 303 -14.26 6.00 12.60
C TYR A 303 -15.78 5.95 12.83
N LEU A 304 -16.38 4.75 12.92
CA LEU A 304 -17.82 4.63 13.06
C LEU A 304 -18.31 5.30 14.35
N ASP A 305 -17.62 5.09 15.47
CA ASP A 305 -18.05 5.64 16.75
C ASP A 305 -17.88 7.15 16.81
N LEU A 306 -16.81 7.70 16.21
CA LEU A 306 -16.66 9.14 15.99
C LEU A 306 -17.82 9.73 15.19
N CYS A 307 -18.27 9.03 14.14
CA CYS A 307 -19.40 9.46 13.31
C CYS A 307 -20.75 9.43 14.04
N LYS A 308 -20.92 8.54 15.03
CA LYS A 308 -22.14 8.46 15.85
C LYS A 308 -22.15 9.51 16.96
N SER A 309 -20.99 9.79 17.53
CA SER A 309 -20.84 10.67 18.68
C SER A 309 -20.97 12.14 18.31
N TRP A 310 -20.58 12.54 17.09
CA TRP A 310 -20.50 13.96 16.73
C TRP A 310 -21.12 14.30 15.37
N ILE A 311 -21.95 15.33 15.38
CA ILE A 311 -22.56 15.91 14.18
C ILE A 311 -21.51 16.70 13.38
N ASP A 312 -20.63 17.41 14.08
CA ASP A 312 -19.50 18.13 13.51
C ASP A 312 -18.21 17.81 14.27
N PRO A 313 -17.33 16.97 13.73
CA PRO A 313 -16.08 16.61 14.39
C PRO A 313 -15.09 17.77 14.50
N ARG A 314 -15.23 18.88 13.74
CA ARG A 314 -14.28 20.01 13.80
C ARG A 314 -14.16 20.63 15.19
N GLN A 315 -15.23 20.54 15.98
CA GLN A 315 -15.37 21.21 17.26
C GLN A 315 -14.70 20.45 18.42
N ARG A 316 -13.96 19.38 18.14
CA ARG A 316 -13.43 18.44 19.14
C ARG A 316 -11.98 18.09 18.88
N HIS A 317 -11.20 17.96 19.95
CA HIS A 317 -9.84 17.41 19.94
C HIS A 317 -9.92 15.92 20.25
N ILE A 318 -9.98 15.09 19.20
CA ILE A 318 -10.38 13.68 19.34
C ILE A 318 -9.36 12.89 20.14
N ALA A 319 -8.06 13.17 19.96
CA ALA A 319 -6.98 12.49 20.67
C ALA A 319 -6.96 12.76 22.19
N GLU A 320 -7.63 13.83 22.66
CA GLU A 320 -7.75 14.14 24.09
C GLU A 320 -8.95 13.43 24.73
N GLU A 321 -9.97 13.12 23.94
CA GLU A 321 -11.24 12.54 24.41
C GLU A 321 -11.30 11.00 24.26
N ASP A 322 -10.48 10.42 23.39
CA ASP A 322 -10.47 8.96 23.13
C ASP A 322 -9.05 8.40 23.03
N GLU A 323 -8.73 7.46 23.94
CA GLU A 323 -7.42 6.81 24.01
C GLU A 323 -7.15 5.86 22.83
N HIS A 324 -8.14 5.49 22.03
CA HIS A 324 -7.98 4.62 20.87
C HIS A 324 -7.38 5.35 19.66
N PHE A 325 -7.46 6.68 19.64
CA PHE A 325 -7.01 7.50 18.53
C PHE A 325 -5.80 8.36 18.89
N GLU A 326 -5.04 8.69 17.86
CA GLU A 326 -4.06 9.76 17.85
C GLU A 326 -4.39 10.72 16.71
N GLU A 327 -4.05 11.99 16.86
CA GLU A 327 -4.36 13.05 15.89
C GLU A 327 -3.07 13.80 15.49
N GLY A 328 -3.04 14.32 14.26
CA GLY A 328 -1.88 15.02 13.72
C GLY A 328 -0.82 14.09 13.10
N ASN A 329 -1.09 12.78 13.04
CA ASN A 329 -0.26 11.83 12.31
C ASN A 329 -0.58 11.91 10.80
N PHE A 330 -0.07 12.95 10.16
CA PHE A 330 -0.24 13.14 8.72
C PHE A 330 0.72 12.25 7.96
N TRP A 331 0.16 11.23 7.31
CA TRP A 331 0.87 10.56 6.22
C TRP A 331 1.10 11.58 5.10
N SER A 332 2.37 11.77 4.72
CA SER A 332 2.74 12.66 3.63
C SER A 332 3.62 11.93 2.64
N PRO A 333 3.22 11.82 1.36
CA PRO A 333 4.06 11.22 0.35
C PRO A 333 5.36 12.01 0.18
N PHE A 334 5.38 13.31 0.45
CA PHE A 334 6.62 14.10 0.42
C PHE A 334 7.64 13.62 1.46
N LYS A 335 7.19 13.41 2.71
CA LYS A 335 8.07 13.05 3.82
C LYS A 335 8.62 11.64 3.65
N GLU A 336 7.74 10.69 3.33
CA GLU A 336 8.08 9.27 3.26
C GLU A 336 8.79 8.89 1.95
N LEU A 337 8.44 9.53 0.84
CA LEU A 337 8.96 9.18 -0.49
C LEU A 337 10.12 10.09 -0.93
N HIS A 338 10.49 11.08 -0.11
CA HIS A 338 11.52 12.07 -0.43
C HIS A 338 11.32 12.74 -1.81
N LEU A 339 10.06 13.08 -2.14
CA LEU A 339 9.69 13.59 -3.47
C LEU A 339 10.39 14.91 -3.84
N GLU A 340 10.90 15.66 -2.86
CA GLU A 340 11.73 16.83 -3.11
C GLU A 340 12.94 16.52 -4.01
N LYS A 341 13.46 15.29 -3.93
CA LYS A 341 14.57 14.83 -4.80
C LYS A 341 14.13 14.68 -6.24
N ILE A 342 12.90 14.24 -6.48
CA ILE A 342 12.31 14.08 -7.82
C ILE A 342 12.09 15.44 -8.47
N PHE A 343 11.45 16.37 -7.75
CA PHE A 343 11.15 17.71 -8.30
C PHE A 343 12.39 18.59 -8.47
N LYS A 344 13.44 18.42 -7.66
CA LYS A 344 14.72 19.16 -7.82
C LYS A 344 15.48 18.74 -9.09
N ARG A 345 15.41 17.47 -9.50
CA ARG A 345 16.11 16.98 -10.71
C ARG A 345 15.58 17.61 -12.00
N ARG A 346 14.27 17.83 -12.09
CA ARG A 346 13.62 18.45 -13.26
C ARG A 346 13.98 19.93 -13.50
N LYS A 347 14.45 20.66 -12.49
CA LYS A 347 14.85 22.07 -12.66
C LYS A 347 16.25 22.25 -13.26
N LYS A 348 17.03 21.17 -13.42
CA LYS A 348 18.40 21.20 -13.93
C LYS A 348 18.54 20.71 -15.38
N THR A 349 17.43 20.27 -15.97
CA THR A 349 17.27 19.91 -17.38
C THR A 349 16.39 20.97 -18.02
#